data_AF-A0A7Y5VY38-F1
#
_entry.id   AF-A0A7Y5VY38-F1
#
_cell.length_a   1.000
_cell.length_b   1.000
_cell.length_c   1.000
_cell.angle_alpha   90.00
_cell.angle_beta   90.00
_cell.angle_gamma   90.00
#
_symmetry.space_group_name_H-M   'P 1'
#
loop_
_entity.id
_entity.type
_entity.pdbx_description
1 polymer ?
#
loop_
_entity_poly.entity_id
_entity_poly.type
_entity_poly.pdbx_seq_one_letter_code
_entity_poly.pdbx_strand_id
1 'polypeptide(L)'
;RADVPADIRAAVQGDILYFEPGTAGENGAIGPLVVGGPGPNVYDMSKIARVYDVGGDDVYRYPPGEIVVDRAITTDAGNSVIKLRAGTRVIVDLSGNDTHISESDFNGPACGVLGLSVLHDLAGNDTYRTTSQGSLAFGLFGVGLLIDDAGDDRYENLGPASGWSIGAGFDGAGLVIDRAGSDTYLGEKLTQGVGGPRGFGAIIDVSGNDLYRADGTNFPSAYSTPGVFLSMSQGFGFGIRNYAQGGVGAIYDLAGDDRYQAGEFAQGCGYSFALGLLHDAGGNDFYHGNRYTQGSSAHQAAGLLVDDAGDDIYWGMTAASQGAAWDQSVSMLIDRDGNDIYRADGLSQGSAAQQAVGLLIDLGGSDRYIAPDSATQGAPGENSYHFDADQVFSFAALFDLGAKNDWYSTPRGEKSTTKLGALNDKEPKSSSLFGLFVDE
;
A
#
# COMPACT_ATOMS: atom_id res chain seq x y z
N ARG A 1 23.08 -16.17 32.36
CA ARG A 1 22.37 -15.60 33.54
C ARG A 1 21.49 -16.66 34.16
N ALA A 2 21.46 -16.78 35.50
CA ALA A 2 20.76 -17.87 36.21
C ALA A 2 19.27 -17.59 36.45
N ASP A 3 18.85 -16.34 36.30
CA ASP A 3 17.47 -15.85 36.50
C ASP A 3 16.62 -15.90 35.22
N VAL A 4 17.23 -16.25 34.08
CA VAL A 4 16.51 -16.44 32.81
C VAL A 4 16.03 -17.89 32.73
N PRO A 5 14.71 -18.14 32.59
CA PRO A 5 14.17 -19.48 32.37
C PRO A 5 14.82 -20.21 31.20
N ALA A 6 14.94 -21.54 31.29
CA ALA A 6 15.68 -22.34 30.31
C ALA A 6 15.10 -22.24 28.89
N ASP A 7 13.79 -22.12 28.76
CA ASP A 7 13.07 -21.93 27.50
C ASP A 7 13.35 -20.55 26.89
N ILE A 8 13.36 -19.48 27.70
CA ILE A 8 13.75 -18.14 27.23
C ILE A 8 15.23 -18.09 26.85
N ARG A 9 16.10 -18.74 27.64
CA ARG A 9 17.52 -18.80 27.30
C ARG A 9 17.78 -19.55 26.00
N ALA A 10 17.00 -20.59 25.70
CA ALA A 10 17.07 -21.31 24.43
C ALA A 10 16.52 -20.49 23.25
N ALA A 11 15.57 -19.58 23.52
CA ALA A 11 14.99 -18.67 22.54
C ALA A 11 15.89 -17.49 22.16
N VAL A 12 17.01 -17.28 22.85
CA VAL A 12 17.97 -16.22 22.54
C VAL A 12 19.36 -16.84 22.38
N GLN A 13 20.03 -16.64 21.26
CA GLN A 13 21.47 -16.92 21.12
C GLN A 13 22.19 -15.57 21.18
N GLY A 14 23.09 -15.36 22.13
CA GLY A 14 23.67 -14.04 22.39
C GLY A 14 23.48 -13.56 23.83
N ASP A 15 23.79 -12.30 24.08
CA ASP A 15 23.79 -11.73 25.42
C ASP A 15 22.37 -11.30 25.85
N ILE A 16 22.05 -11.49 27.15
CA ILE A 16 20.80 -11.00 27.74
C ILE A 16 21.16 -10.09 28.92
N LEU A 17 20.94 -8.79 28.74
CA LEU A 17 21.22 -7.77 29.75
C LEU A 17 20.10 -7.63 30.79
N TYR A 18 18.85 -7.91 30.42
CA TYR A 18 17.70 -7.92 31.32
C TYR A 18 16.61 -8.89 30.84
N PHE A 19 15.83 -9.42 31.79
CA PHE A 19 14.70 -10.29 31.52
C PHE A 19 13.56 -10.01 32.49
N GLU A 20 12.34 -9.93 31.98
CA GLU A 20 11.10 -9.87 32.74
C GLU A 20 10.10 -10.90 32.18
N PRO A 21 9.50 -11.77 33.02
CA PRO A 21 8.62 -12.85 32.55
C PRO A 21 7.28 -12.40 31.97
N GLY A 22 6.93 -11.11 32.07
CA GLY A 22 5.60 -10.60 31.74
C GLY A 22 4.61 -10.71 32.90
N THR A 23 3.41 -10.19 32.72
CA THR A 23 2.34 -10.16 33.74
C THR A 23 0.98 -10.42 33.10
N ALA A 24 0.06 -11.00 33.86
CA ALA A 24 -1.32 -11.23 33.42
C ALA A 24 -2.31 -10.74 34.48
N GLY A 25 -3.28 -9.94 34.05
CA GLY A 25 -4.30 -9.33 34.90
C GLY A 25 -5.71 -9.44 34.33
N GLU A 26 -6.66 -8.74 34.95
CA GLU A 26 -8.06 -8.69 34.48
C GLU A 26 -8.19 -8.05 33.10
N ASN A 27 -7.30 -7.11 32.78
CA ASN A 27 -7.33 -6.32 31.54
C ASN A 27 -6.43 -6.89 30.42
N GLY A 28 -5.93 -8.12 30.57
CA GLY A 28 -5.10 -8.78 29.56
C GLY A 28 -3.75 -9.28 30.08
N ALA A 29 -2.88 -9.68 29.15
CA ALA A 29 -1.55 -10.18 29.45
C ALA A 29 -0.47 -9.46 28.62
N ILE A 30 0.64 -9.19 29.29
CA ILE A 30 1.88 -8.67 28.72
C ILE A 30 2.89 -9.81 28.77
N GLY A 31 3.45 -10.18 27.63
CA GLY A 31 4.39 -11.29 27.54
C GLY A 31 5.82 -10.93 27.99
N PRO A 32 6.76 -11.89 27.89
CA PRO A 32 8.13 -11.72 28.34
C PRO A 32 8.87 -10.59 27.61
N LEU A 33 9.70 -9.85 28.36
CA LEU A 33 10.65 -8.86 27.85
C LEU A 33 12.08 -9.41 27.97
N VAL A 34 12.85 -9.24 26.90
CA VAL A 34 14.29 -9.45 26.86
C VAL A 34 14.96 -8.12 26.50
N VAL A 35 16.06 -7.79 27.18
CA VAL A 35 16.98 -6.75 26.74
C VAL A 35 18.22 -7.42 26.16
N GLY A 36 18.44 -7.21 24.86
CA GLY A 36 19.59 -7.72 24.09
C GLY A 36 20.91 -7.11 24.54
N GLY A 37 22.02 -7.76 24.23
CA GLY A 37 23.36 -7.22 24.44
C GLY A 37 23.94 -6.63 23.15
N PRO A 38 25.03 -5.85 23.22
CA PRO A 38 25.57 -5.03 22.12
C PRO A 38 26.30 -5.83 21.01
N GLY A 39 26.07 -7.13 20.93
CA GLY A 39 26.70 -8.01 19.96
C GLY A 39 25.63 -8.94 19.39
N PRO A 40 25.93 -9.64 18.27
CA PRO A 40 24.91 -10.31 17.47
C PRO A 40 24.09 -11.30 18.29
N ASN A 41 22.78 -11.11 18.26
CA ASN A 41 21.77 -11.94 18.88
C ASN A 41 20.90 -12.64 17.84
N VAL A 42 20.29 -13.75 18.25
CA VAL A 42 19.26 -14.44 17.50
C VAL A 42 18.06 -14.65 18.41
N TYR A 43 16.92 -14.10 18.02
CA TYR A 43 15.66 -14.15 18.78
C TYR A 43 14.65 -15.11 18.14
N ASP A 44 14.12 -16.04 18.94
CA ASP A 44 12.91 -16.80 18.63
C ASP A 44 11.68 -16.06 19.18
N MET A 45 11.00 -15.35 18.28
CA MET A 45 9.86 -14.50 18.61
C MET A 45 8.58 -15.27 18.93
N SER A 46 8.59 -16.61 18.90
CA SER A 46 7.47 -17.41 19.45
C SER A 46 7.46 -17.47 20.98
N LYS A 47 8.54 -17.03 21.63
CA LYS A 47 8.69 -17.05 23.10
C LYS A 47 8.77 -15.66 23.73
N ILE A 48 9.14 -14.65 22.93
CA ILE A 48 9.48 -13.32 23.42
C ILE A 48 8.46 -12.33 22.87
N ALA A 49 7.77 -11.61 23.77
CA ALA A 49 6.77 -10.62 23.36
C ALA A 49 7.37 -9.24 23.21
N ARG A 50 8.42 -8.96 23.98
CA ARG A 50 9.07 -7.65 23.99
C ARG A 50 10.58 -7.79 23.88
N VAL A 51 11.19 -7.01 23.00
CA VAL A 51 12.64 -6.89 22.88
C VAL A 51 13.00 -5.41 22.99
N TYR A 52 14.03 -5.12 23.77
CA TYR A 52 14.76 -3.85 23.70
C TYR A 52 16.21 -4.24 23.40
N ASP A 53 16.58 -4.19 22.14
CA ASP A 53 17.96 -4.43 21.77
C ASP A 53 18.80 -3.18 22.03
N VAL A 54 20.07 -3.37 22.33
CA VAL A 54 21.01 -2.26 22.50
C VAL A 54 22.02 -2.17 21.36
N GLY A 55 22.00 -3.15 20.46
CA GLY A 55 22.59 -3.13 19.14
C GLY A 55 23.39 -4.38 18.77
N GLY A 56 23.89 -4.41 17.55
CA GLY A 56 24.54 -5.56 16.95
C GLY A 56 23.74 -6.03 15.74
N ASP A 57 24.38 -6.76 14.82
CA ASP A 57 23.67 -7.28 13.64
C ASP A 57 22.87 -8.54 14.03
N ASP A 58 21.59 -8.36 14.29
CA ASP A 58 20.72 -9.32 14.96
C ASP A 58 19.76 -10.04 14.01
N VAL A 59 19.24 -11.20 14.46
CA VAL A 59 18.30 -12.00 13.67
C VAL A 59 17.05 -12.32 14.47
N TYR A 60 15.92 -11.81 14.03
CA TYR A 60 14.60 -12.04 14.62
C TYR A 60 13.81 -13.04 13.79
N ARG A 61 13.54 -14.22 14.35
CA ARG A 61 12.76 -15.28 13.68
C ARG A 61 11.35 -15.35 14.23
N TYR A 62 10.38 -15.38 13.33
CA TYR A 62 8.95 -15.44 13.67
C TYR A 62 8.34 -16.79 13.26
N PRO A 63 8.67 -17.91 13.94
CA PRO A 63 8.01 -19.18 13.68
C PRO A 63 6.55 -19.15 14.14
N PRO A 64 5.70 -20.09 13.68
CA PRO A 64 4.30 -20.13 14.09
C PRO A 64 4.17 -20.31 15.59
N GLY A 65 3.26 -19.56 16.21
CA GLY A 65 2.94 -19.72 17.63
C GLY A 65 2.35 -18.47 18.25
N GLU A 66 1.65 -18.67 19.36
CA GLU A 66 1.16 -17.59 20.20
C GLU A 66 1.96 -17.54 21.50
N ILE A 67 2.23 -16.33 21.97
CA ILE A 67 2.80 -16.11 23.29
C ILE A 67 1.64 -16.07 24.28
N VAL A 68 1.68 -16.96 25.28
CA VAL A 68 0.67 -17.04 26.33
C VAL A 68 1.31 -16.85 27.70
N VAL A 69 0.59 -16.19 28.59
CA VAL A 69 0.99 -15.95 29.98
C VAL A 69 -0.04 -16.60 30.90
N ASP A 70 0.45 -17.30 31.92
CA ASP A 70 -0.39 -17.94 32.92
C ASP A 70 -0.95 -16.89 33.90
N ARG A 71 -2.26 -16.92 34.13
CA ARG A 71 -2.95 -16.12 35.14
C ARG A 71 -3.57 -17.04 36.19
N ALA A 72 -3.13 -16.88 37.44
CA ALA A 72 -3.81 -17.50 38.57
C ALA A 72 -5.17 -16.83 38.80
N ILE A 73 -6.21 -17.63 38.94
CA ILE A 73 -7.58 -17.18 39.24
C ILE A 73 -8.13 -17.98 40.43
N THR A 74 -9.03 -17.37 41.18
CA THR A 74 -9.82 -18.05 42.20
C THR A 74 -11.26 -18.14 41.71
N THR A 75 -11.80 -19.35 41.72
CA THR A 75 -13.19 -19.66 41.33
C THR A 75 -13.92 -20.26 42.53
N ASP A 76 -15.24 -20.41 42.43
CA ASP A 76 -16.05 -21.13 43.44
C ASP A 76 -15.59 -22.59 43.64
N ALA A 77 -14.90 -23.17 42.65
CA ALA A 77 -14.31 -24.50 42.69
C ALA A 77 -12.86 -24.54 43.22
N GLY A 78 -12.28 -23.38 43.59
CA GLY A 78 -10.92 -23.23 44.10
C GLY A 78 -9.97 -22.46 43.17
N ASN A 79 -8.68 -22.53 43.47
CA ASN A 79 -7.64 -21.87 42.67
C ASN A 79 -7.38 -22.64 41.37
N SER A 80 -7.28 -21.91 40.26
CA SER A 80 -7.02 -22.44 38.93
C SER A 80 -6.05 -21.52 38.18
N VAL A 81 -5.51 -22.01 37.06
CA VAL A 81 -4.68 -21.22 36.15
C VAL A 81 -5.34 -21.20 34.79
N ILE A 82 -5.48 -20.00 34.21
CA ILE A 82 -5.91 -19.81 32.83
C ILE A 82 -4.76 -19.26 32.01
N LYS A 83 -4.75 -19.57 30.70
CA LYS A 83 -3.76 -19.07 29.77
C LYS A 83 -4.34 -17.90 29.00
N LEU A 84 -3.65 -16.75 29.05
CA LEU A 84 -4.04 -15.55 28.33
C LEU A 84 -3.02 -15.26 27.24
N ARG A 85 -3.50 -15.02 26.01
CA ARG A 85 -2.66 -14.57 24.90
C ARG A 85 -2.07 -13.20 25.22
N ALA A 86 -0.77 -13.02 24.99
CA ALA A 86 -0.16 -11.71 25.00
C ALA A 86 -0.63 -10.95 23.76
N GLY A 87 -1.52 -9.97 23.96
CA GLY A 87 -2.11 -9.17 22.87
C GLY A 87 -1.21 -8.05 22.39
N THR A 88 -0.01 -7.91 22.95
CA THR A 88 0.94 -6.85 22.62
C THR A 88 2.32 -7.42 22.35
N ARG A 89 2.91 -7.05 21.22
CA ARG A 89 4.33 -7.28 20.87
C ARG A 89 5.01 -5.94 20.64
N VAL A 90 6.21 -5.75 21.21
CA VAL A 90 6.99 -4.51 21.06
C VAL A 90 8.46 -4.85 20.87
N ILE A 91 9.06 -4.40 19.77
CA ILE A 91 10.50 -4.48 19.54
C ILE A 91 10.99 -3.04 19.42
N VAL A 92 12.06 -2.74 20.16
CA VAL A 92 12.83 -1.51 19.98
C VAL A 92 14.26 -1.96 19.73
N ASP A 93 14.79 -1.68 18.55
CA ASP A 93 16.20 -1.85 18.23
C ASP A 93 16.88 -0.47 18.22
N LEU A 94 18.15 -0.40 18.64
CA LEU A 94 18.86 0.87 18.73
C LEU A 94 19.91 1.07 17.64
N SER A 95 20.43 -0.01 17.07
CA SER A 95 21.48 0.03 16.05
C SER A 95 21.85 -1.37 15.56
N GLY A 96 22.00 -1.58 14.27
CA GLY A 96 22.53 -2.85 13.74
C GLY A 96 22.19 -2.98 12.28
N ASN A 97 22.72 -3.98 11.57
CA ASN A 97 22.12 -4.38 10.30
C ASN A 97 21.37 -5.69 10.55
N ASP A 98 20.12 -5.56 10.92
CA ASP A 98 19.29 -6.61 11.44
C ASP A 98 18.51 -7.32 10.35
N THR A 99 18.04 -8.52 10.71
CA THR A 99 17.24 -9.33 9.81
C THR A 99 16.04 -9.94 10.52
N HIS A 100 14.85 -9.50 10.11
CA HIS A 100 13.58 -10.08 10.50
C HIS A 100 13.11 -11.13 9.48
N ILE A 101 12.77 -12.33 9.93
CA ILE A 101 12.39 -13.45 9.03
C ILE A 101 11.07 -14.09 9.48
N SER A 102 10.08 -14.13 8.59
CA SER A 102 8.83 -14.89 8.77
C SER A 102 8.44 -15.68 7.52
N GLU A 103 8.13 -16.96 7.70
CA GLU A 103 7.52 -17.82 6.65
C GLU A 103 6.12 -18.28 7.07
N SER A 104 5.54 -17.65 8.09
CA SER A 104 4.28 -18.08 8.72
C SER A 104 3.18 -17.08 8.44
N ASP A 105 2.00 -17.58 8.09
CA ASP A 105 0.83 -16.71 7.90
C ASP A 105 0.44 -16.04 9.22
N PHE A 106 -0.05 -14.80 9.12
CA PHE A 106 -0.55 -14.00 10.23
C PHE A 106 0.48 -13.80 11.35
N ASN A 107 1.75 -13.72 10.96
CA ASN A 107 2.88 -13.56 11.86
C ASN A 107 4.07 -12.90 11.15
N GLY A 108 4.91 -12.23 11.93
CA GLY A 108 6.08 -11.53 11.41
C GLY A 108 6.37 -10.22 12.14
N PRO A 109 7.38 -9.47 11.66
CA PRO A 109 7.68 -8.14 12.17
C PRO A 109 6.44 -7.24 12.13
N ALA A 110 6.18 -6.57 13.24
CA ALA A 110 5.04 -5.68 13.44
C ALA A 110 3.64 -6.25 13.08
N CYS A 111 3.45 -7.57 12.97
CA CYS A 111 2.14 -8.15 12.63
C CYS A 111 1.17 -8.13 13.83
N GLY A 112 0.12 -7.31 13.75
CA GLY A 112 -0.86 -7.05 14.80
C GLY A 112 -2.20 -7.75 14.56
N VAL A 113 -2.30 -9.02 14.97
CA VAL A 113 -3.55 -9.80 14.89
C VAL A 113 -4.25 -9.79 16.24
N LEU A 114 -5.50 -9.31 16.30
CA LEU A 114 -6.30 -9.23 17.53
C LEU A 114 -5.56 -8.53 18.69
N GLY A 115 -4.77 -7.51 18.37
CA GLY A 115 -3.80 -6.92 19.29
C GLY A 115 -2.97 -5.82 18.65
N LEU A 116 -1.92 -5.40 19.36
CA LEU A 116 -0.97 -4.39 18.93
C LEU A 116 0.41 -5.03 18.72
N SER A 117 1.06 -4.74 17.60
CA SER A 117 2.45 -5.13 17.35
C SER A 117 3.20 -3.92 16.85
N VAL A 118 4.23 -3.52 17.60
CA VAL A 118 5.09 -2.38 17.28
C VAL A 118 6.52 -2.87 17.10
N LEU A 119 7.16 -2.43 16.02
CA LEU A 119 8.59 -2.52 15.80
C LEU A 119 9.08 -1.09 15.58
N HIS A 120 10.06 -0.66 16.35
CA HIS A 120 10.73 0.62 16.18
C HIS A 120 12.23 0.36 16.04
N ASP A 121 12.73 0.47 14.82
CA ASP A 121 14.16 0.49 14.52
C ASP A 121 14.66 1.94 14.53
N LEU A 122 15.87 2.16 15.06
CA LEU A 122 16.45 3.49 15.20
C LEU A 122 17.58 3.79 14.22
N ALA A 123 18.27 2.77 13.71
CA ALA A 123 19.45 2.92 12.88
C ALA A 123 19.90 1.55 12.34
N GLY A 124 20.12 1.47 11.05
CA GLY A 124 20.61 0.22 10.49
C GLY A 124 20.45 0.16 8.99
N ASN A 125 21.01 -0.84 8.34
CA ASN A 125 20.53 -1.22 7.01
C ASN A 125 19.89 -2.60 7.16
N ASP A 126 18.62 -2.61 7.48
CA ASP A 126 17.86 -3.74 7.92
C ASP A 126 17.14 -4.46 6.79
N THR A 127 16.84 -5.72 7.06
CA THR A 127 16.08 -6.55 6.13
C THR A 127 14.90 -7.19 6.82
N TYR A 128 13.71 -6.80 6.39
CA TYR A 128 12.44 -7.36 6.82
C TYR A 128 11.89 -8.33 5.78
N ARG A 129 12.25 -9.61 5.90
CA ARG A 129 11.93 -10.64 4.90
C ARG A 129 10.80 -11.56 5.32
N THR A 130 9.79 -11.64 4.47
CA THR A 130 8.64 -12.53 4.63
C THR A 130 8.22 -13.19 3.32
N THR A 131 7.49 -14.30 3.41
CA THR A 131 6.99 -15.05 2.24
C THR A 131 5.53 -15.48 2.36
N SER A 132 4.86 -15.03 3.41
CA SER A 132 3.54 -15.49 3.86
C SER A 132 2.48 -14.38 3.82
N GLN A 133 1.21 -14.78 4.00
CA GLN A 133 0.11 -13.82 4.09
C GLN A 133 0.04 -13.20 5.48
N GLY A 134 -0.27 -11.91 5.59
CA GLY A 134 -0.52 -11.29 6.88
C GLY A 134 0.76 -11.10 7.70
N SER A 135 1.68 -10.25 7.24
CA SER A 135 2.99 -10.02 7.85
C SER A 135 3.43 -8.55 7.72
N LEU A 136 4.65 -8.17 8.12
CA LEU A 136 5.22 -6.82 7.91
C LEU A 136 4.23 -5.66 8.16
N ALA A 137 4.01 -5.36 9.44
CA ALA A 137 3.06 -4.33 9.86
C ALA A 137 1.60 -4.57 9.45
N PHE A 138 1.19 -5.82 9.18
CA PHE A 138 -0.22 -6.13 8.93
C PHE A 138 -1.09 -6.01 10.18
N GLY A 139 -2.25 -5.34 10.07
CA GLY A 139 -3.26 -5.26 11.13
C GLY A 139 -4.53 -6.05 10.78
N LEU A 140 -4.86 -7.08 11.56
CA LEU A 140 -6.12 -7.84 11.45
C LEU A 140 -6.89 -7.79 12.77
N PHE A 141 -8.02 -7.06 12.80
CA PHE A 141 -8.73 -6.76 14.04
C PHE A 141 -7.79 -6.20 15.13
N GLY A 142 -6.78 -5.47 14.69
CA GLY A 142 -5.61 -5.08 15.48
C GLY A 142 -4.79 -4.02 14.74
N VAL A 143 -3.64 -3.70 15.30
CA VAL A 143 -2.73 -2.67 14.79
C VAL A 143 -1.34 -3.26 14.62
N GLY A 144 -0.83 -3.23 13.39
CA GLY A 144 0.59 -3.44 13.07
C GLY A 144 1.25 -2.10 12.78
N LEU A 145 2.40 -1.84 13.41
CA LEU A 145 3.15 -0.60 13.23
C LEU A 145 4.64 -0.91 13.19
N LEU A 146 5.28 -0.62 12.05
CA LEU A 146 6.73 -0.61 11.89
C LEU A 146 7.16 0.84 11.73
N ILE A 147 8.10 1.29 12.54
CA ILE A 147 8.75 2.59 12.43
C ILE A 147 10.23 2.31 12.23
N ASP A 148 10.79 2.83 11.14
CA ASP A 148 12.22 2.86 10.89
C ASP A 148 12.66 4.33 10.92
N ASP A 149 13.73 4.65 11.66
CA ASP A 149 14.20 6.02 11.81
C ASP A 149 15.34 6.38 10.85
N ALA A 150 16.11 5.40 10.37
CA ALA A 150 17.28 5.64 9.53
C ALA A 150 17.87 4.35 8.96
N GLY A 151 18.13 4.34 7.66
CA GLY A 151 18.83 3.23 7.05
C GLY A 151 18.88 3.27 5.55
N ASP A 152 19.37 2.21 4.91
CA ASP A 152 18.91 1.88 3.55
C ASP A 152 18.32 0.48 3.65
N ASP A 153 17.02 0.42 3.84
CA ASP A 153 16.27 -0.73 4.32
C ASP A 153 15.54 -1.48 3.24
N ARG A 154 15.16 -2.71 3.60
CA ARG A 154 14.57 -3.64 2.67
C ARG A 154 13.36 -4.37 3.25
N TYR A 155 12.20 -4.04 2.72
CA TYR A 155 10.91 -4.62 3.08
C TYR A 155 10.47 -5.63 2.01
N GLU A 156 10.48 -6.94 2.33
CA GLU A 156 10.19 -7.99 1.35
C GLU A 156 9.03 -8.90 1.76
N ASN A 157 8.03 -9.03 0.89
CA ASN A 157 7.02 -10.10 0.96
C ASN A 157 6.89 -10.77 -0.41
N LEU A 158 7.67 -11.82 -0.63
CA LEU A 158 7.83 -12.46 -1.95
C LEU A 158 7.40 -13.93 -1.96
N GLY A 159 7.04 -14.43 -3.15
CA GLY A 159 6.63 -15.81 -3.34
C GLY A 159 5.11 -16.01 -3.48
N PRO A 160 4.68 -17.26 -3.69
CA PRO A 160 3.30 -17.58 -4.09
C PRO A 160 2.25 -17.35 -2.99
N ALA A 161 2.67 -17.07 -1.76
CA ALA A 161 1.80 -16.70 -0.65
C ALA A 161 1.96 -15.23 -0.22
N SER A 162 2.65 -14.40 -1.03
CA SER A 162 2.71 -12.95 -0.81
C SER A 162 1.30 -12.35 -0.74
N GLY A 163 1.06 -11.51 0.26
CA GLY A 163 -0.25 -10.96 0.54
C GLY A 163 -0.37 -10.32 1.92
N TRP A 164 -1.17 -9.27 2.00
CA TRP A 164 -1.53 -8.58 3.25
C TRP A 164 -0.30 -8.28 4.10
N SER A 165 0.62 -7.49 3.55
CA SER A 165 1.90 -7.19 4.18
C SER A 165 2.25 -5.71 4.02
N ILE A 166 3.47 -5.29 4.39
CA ILE A 166 4.04 -3.94 4.18
C ILE A 166 2.99 -2.83 4.41
N GLY A 167 2.49 -2.76 5.64
CA GLY A 167 1.53 -1.73 6.05
C GLY A 167 0.11 -1.98 5.56
N ALA A 168 -0.35 -3.24 5.49
CA ALA A 168 -1.74 -3.56 5.13
C ALA A 168 -2.69 -3.64 6.34
N GLY A 169 -3.97 -3.29 6.16
CA GLY A 169 -5.00 -3.39 7.20
C GLY A 169 -6.26 -4.12 6.75
N PHE A 170 -6.85 -4.93 7.63
CA PHE A 170 -8.14 -5.61 7.42
C PHE A 170 -8.94 -5.62 8.73
N ASP A 171 -10.10 -4.93 8.77
CA ASP A 171 -10.84 -4.62 10.01
C ASP A 171 -9.90 -4.10 11.13
N GLY A 172 -8.81 -3.43 10.74
CA GLY A 172 -7.66 -3.09 11.56
C GLY A 172 -6.73 -2.14 10.80
N ALA A 173 -5.59 -1.80 11.38
CA ALA A 173 -4.65 -0.84 10.81
C ALA A 173 -3.26 -1.44 10.65
N GLY A 174 -2.64 -1.27 9.48
CA GLY A 174 -1.23 -1.57 9.24
C GLY A 174 -0.49 -0.36 8.74
N LEU A 175 0.67 -0.07 9.32
CA LEU A 175 1.48 1.10 8.98
C LEU A 175 2.96 0.75 8.96
N VAL A 176 3.63 1.10 7.87
CA VAL A 176 5.09 1.27 7.83
C VAL A 176 5.36 2.77 7.79
N ILE A 177 6.24 3.24 8.67
CA ILE A 177 6.72 4.62 8.70
C ILE A 177 8.23 4.55 8.59
N ASP A 178 8.75 4.84 7.41
CA ASP A 178 10.18 5.05 7.18
C ASP A 178 10.47 6.54 7.26
N ARG A 179 11.59 6.93 7.87
CA ARG A 179 11.91 8.33 8.13
C ARG A 179 13.11 8.84 7.36
N ALA A 180 13.96 7.95 6.87
CA ALA A 180 15.16 8.32 6.15
C ALA A 180 15.81 7.08 5.56
N GLY A 181 16.07 7.11 4.26
CA GLY A 181 16.90 6.10 3.65
C GLY A 181 16.83 6.14 2.15
N SER A 182 17.45 5.20 1.45
CA SER A 182 17.05 4.89 0.08
C SER A 182 16.59 3.45 0.04
N ASP A 183 15.29 3.29 0.20
CA ASP A 183 14.65 2.08 0.65
C ASP A 183 14.10 1.25 -0.50
N THR A 184 13.90 -0.03 -0.22
CA THR A 184 13.32 -0.95 -1.19
C THR A 184 12.13 -1.71 -0.60
N TYR A 185 10.96 -1.43 -1.16
CA TYR A 185 9.71 -2.12 -0.88
C TYR A 185 9.41 -3.13 -1.99
N LEU A 186 9.53 -4.43 -1.68
CA LEU A 186 9.28 -5.52 -2.61
C LEU A 186 8.10 -6.37 -2.19
N GLY A 187 7.04 -6.35 -2.99
CA GLY A 187 5.90 -7.24 -2.84
C GLY A 187 5.49 -7.87 -4.15
N GLU A 188 4.48 -8.75 -4.11
CA GLU A 188 3.88 -9.27 -5.33
C GLU A 188 2.43 -8.88 -5.47
N LYS A 189 1.61 -9.21 -4.47
CA LYS A 189 0.17 -8.92 -4.48
C LYS A 189 -0.33 -8.52 -3.11
N LEU A 190 -1.22 -7.52 -3.03
CA LEU A 190 -1.83 -7.03 -1.78
C LEU A 190 -0.79 -6.68 -0.69
N THR A 191 0.28 -6.01 -1.06
CA THR A 191 1.41 -5.73 -0.15
C THR A 191 1.42 -4.27 0.26
N GLN A 192 1.97 -3.38 -0.55
CA GLN A 192 2.32 -2.01 -0.18
C GLN A 192 1.09 -1.15 0.13
N GLY A 193 0.90 -0.76 1.40
CA GLY A 193 -0.09 0.24 1.81
C GLY A 193 -1.54 -0.13 1.49
N VAL A 194 -1.95 -1.38 1.75
CA VAL A 194 -3.26 -1.89 1.31
C VAL A 194 -4.35 -1.77 2.38
N GLY A 195 -5.46 -1.13 2.04
CA GLY A 195 -6.65 -1.02 2.88
C GLY A 195 -7.74 -2.02 2.50
N GLY A 196 -7.78 -3.17 3.18
CA GLY A 196 -8.86 -4.15 3.07
C GLY A 196 -10.17 -3.69 3.72
N PRO A 197 -11.22 -4.53 3.75
CA PRO A 197 -12.51 -4.18 4.32
C PRO A 197 -12.43 -3.55 5.72
N ARG A 198 -12.98 -2.34 5.86
CA ARG A 198 -12.92 -1.50 7.09
C ARG A 198 -11.51 -1.30 7.65
N GLY A 199 -10.49 -1.57 6.86
CA GLY A 199 -9.09 -1.48 7.23
C GLY A 199 -8.46 -0.17 6.79
N PHE A 200 -7.36 0.17 7.43
CA PHE A 200 -6.46 1.23 7.03
C PHE A 200 -5.07 0.63 6.79
N GLY A 201 -4.54 0.80 5.59
CA GLY A 201 -3.16 0.41 5.28
C GLY A 201 -2.38 1.60 4.77
N ALA A 202 -1.15 1.80 5.26
CA ALA A 202 -0.30 2.89 4.84
C ALA A 202 1.19 2.52 4.82
N ILE A 203 1.89 3.07 3.84
CA ILE A 203 3.33 3.36 3.93
C ILE A 203 3.47 4.87 4.00
N ILE A 204 4.29 5.36 4.92
CA ILE A 204 4.68 6.76 5.02
C ILE A 204 6.20 6.75 4.93
N ASP A 205 6.73 7.27 3.83
CA ASP A 205 8.15 7.46 3.62
C ASP A 205 8.46 8.97 3.67
N VAL A 206 9.56 9.36 4.29
CA VAL A 206 9.85 10.76 4.58
C VAL A 206 10.92 11.33 3.67
N SER A 207 11.90 10.53 3.28
CA SER A 207 12.96 11.00 2.40
C SER A 207 13.76 9.82 1.88
N GLY A 208 14.00 9.83 0.59
CA GLY A 208 14.86 8.83 0.01
C GLY A 208 15.00 8.91 -1.48
N ASN A 209 15.32 7.79 -2.08
CA ASN A 209 15.27 7.57 -3.53
C ASN A 209 14.86 6.12 -3.66
N ASP A 210 13.57 5.90 -3.58
CA ASP A 210 13.00 4.66 -3.12
C ASP A 210 12.47 3.82 -4.28
N LEU A 211 12.49 2.50 -4.06
CA LEU A 211 11.94 1.55 -5.01
C LEU A 211 10.72 0.86 -4.42
N TYR A 212 9.56 1.22 -4.94
CA TYR A 212 8.30 0.52 -4.71
C TYR A 212 8.02 -0.45 -5.85
N ARG A 213 8.23 -1.75 -5.62
CA ARG A 213 7.97 -2.78 -6.65
C ARG A 213 6.95 -3.82 -6.22
N ALA A 214 5.84 -3.91 -6.96
CA ALA A 214 4.74 -4.84 -6.72
C ALA A 214 4.23 -5.51 -8.03
N ASP A 215 5.14 -6.08 -8.82
CA ASP A 215 4.83 -6.75 -10.09
C ASP A 215 5.38 -8.20 -10.14
N GLY A 216 5.35 -8.88 -8.99
CA GLY A 216 5.87 -10.24 -8.81
C GLY A 216 5.18 -11.31 -9.67
N THR A 217 5.95 -12.32 -10.08
CA THR A 217 5.54 -13.25 -11.14
C THR A 217 4.60 -14.38 -10.71
N ASN A 218 4.35 -14.57 -9.41
CA ASN A 218 3.48 -15.66 -8.94
C ASN A 218 1.99 -15.38 -9.14
N PHE A 219 1.60 -14.14 -9.44
CA PHE A 219 0.21 -13.73 -9.61
C PHE A 219 -0.02 -13.22 -11.03
N PRO A 220 -0.42 -14.08 -11.98
CA PRO A 220 -0.65 -13.66 -13.35
C PRO A 220 -1.81 -12.66 -13.47
N SER A 221 -1.77 -11.84 -14.53
CA SER A 221 -2.82 -10.89 -14.93
C SER A 221 -4.23 -11.47 -14.76
N ALA A 222 -5.11 -10.69 -14.12
CA ALA A 222 -6.54 -10.97 -14.05
C ALA A 222 -7.22 -10.94 -15.42
N TYR A 223 -6.55 -10.36 -16.42
CA TYR A 223 -7.00 -10.24 -17.80
C TYR A 223 -6.26 -11.17 -18.77
N SER A 224 -5.49 -12.13 -18.26
CA SER A 224 -4.71 -13.09 -19.07
C SER A 224 -3.69 -12.42 -20.01
N THR A 225 -3.16 -11.25 -19.66
CA THR A 225 -2.16 -10.55 -20.47
C THR A 225 -0.76 -11.11 -20.18
N PRO A 226 -0.03 -11.64 -21.18
CA PRO A 226 1.31 -12.19 -20.96
C PRO A 226 2.30 -11.14 -20.45
N GLY A 227 3.08 -11.49 -19.42
CA GLY A 227 4.09 -10.60 -18.83
C GLY A 227 3.53 -9.51 -17.93
N VAL A 228 2.23 -9.54 -17.64
CA VAL A 228 1.53 -8.65 -16.71
C VAL A 228 1.08 -9.45 -15.49
N PHE A 229 1.15 -8.82 -14.32
CA PHE A 229 0.90 -9.46 -13.04
C PHE A 229 -0.17 -8.71 -12.25
N LEU A 230 -0.90 -9.42 -11.40
CA LEU A 230 -1.93 -8.86 -10.55
C LEU A 230 -1.31 -8.33 -9.25
N SER A 231 -1.28 -7.01 -9.09
CA SER A 231 -0.62 -6.34 -7.97
C SER A 231 -1.55 -6.01 -6.80
N MET A 232 -2.64 -5.26 -7.02
CA MET A 232 -3.52 -4.84 -5.91
C MET A 232 -2.74 -4.17 -4.77
N SER A 233 -1.74 -3.34 -5.06
CA SER A 233 -0.79 -2.77 -4.09
C SER A 233 -0.51 -1.29 -4.37
N GLN A 234 0.39 -0.66 -3.63
CA GLN A 234 0.76 0.75 -3.75
C GLN A 234 -0.41 1.68 -3.48
N GLY A 235 -0.83 1.72 -2.21
CA GLY A 235 -1.94 2.57 -1.79
C GLY A 235 -3.28 2.07 -2.30
N PHE A 236 -3.48 0.74 -2.35
CA PHE A 236 -4.67 0.13 -2.91
C PHE A 236 -5.80 0.00 -1.89
N GLY A 237 -6.97 0.56 -2.20
CA GLY A 237 -8.19 0.33 -1.44
C GLY A 237 -8.94 -0.89 -1.95
N PHE A 238 -9.25 -1.85 -1.07
CA PHE A 238 -9.87 -3.12 -1.46
C PHE A 238 -11.13 -3.46 -0.67
N GLY A 239 -12.25 -3.57 -1.38
CA GLY A 239 -13.46 -4.24 -0.92
C GLY A 239 -13.69 -5.59 -1.57
N ILE A 240 -14.33 -6.49 -0.82
CA ILE A 240 -14.73 -7.81 -1.32
C ILE A 240 -16.15 -7.66 -1.88
N ARG A 241 -16.26 -7.52 -3.20
CA ARG A 241 -17.55 -7.35 -3.89
C ARG A 241 -18.61 -8.33 -3.38
N ASN A 242 -19.81 -7.82 -3.11
CA ASN A 242 -20.97 -8.55 -2.55
C ASN A 242 -20.85 -9.04 -1.10
N TYR A 243 -19.70 -8.88 -0.44
CA TYR A 243 -19.49 -9.41 0.93
C TYR A 243 -19.10 -8.33 1.92
N ALA A 244 -18.15 -7.45 1.58
CA ALA A 244 -17.64 -6.44 2.49
C ALA A 244 -17.18 -5.17 1.75
N GLN A 245 -17.62 -4.01 2.22
CA GLN A 245 -17.14 -2.71 1.75
C GLN A 245 -15.66 -2.54 2.08
N GLY A 246 -14.93 -1.83 1.23
CA GLY A 246 -13.49 -1.71 1.34
C GLY A 246 -12.99 -0.84 2.48
N GLY A 247 -11.68 -0.57 2.44
CA GLY A 247 -10.99 0.33 3.36
C GLY A 247 -10.23 1.41 2.63
N VAL A 248 -9.24 1.96 3.32
CA VAL A 248 -8.37 3.01 2.80
C VAL A 248 -6.96 2.48 2.72
N GLY A 249 -6.42 2.38 1.50
CA GLY A 249 -5.00 2.11 1.26
C GLY A 249 -4.29 3.41 0.89
N ALA A 250 -3.08 3.59 1.39
CA ALA A 250 -2.29 4.80 1.17
C ALA A 250 -0.79 4.51 0.99
N ILE A 251 -0.15 5.31 0.12
CA ILE A 251 1.27 5.65 0.22
C ILE A 251 1.37 7.17 0.35
N TYR A 252 2.21 7.62 1.25
CA TYR A 252 2.61 9.02 1.41
C TYR A 252 4.14 9.06 1.37
N ASP A 253 4.69 9.42 0.22
CA ASP A 253 6.10 9.73 0.05
C ASP A 253 6.29 11.25 0.15
N LEU A 254 7.35 11.70 0.82
CA LEU A 254 7.55 13.11 1.12
C LEU A 254 8.77 13.74 0.45
N ALA A 255 9.65 12.95 -0.17
CA ALA A 255 10.76 13.45 -0.98
C ALA A 255 11.58 12.30 -1.58
N GLY A 256 11.95 12.42 -2.85
CA GLY A 256 12.94 11.52 -3.45
C GLY A 256 12.86 11.52 -4.96
N ASP A 257 13.84 10.94 -5.66
CA ASP A 257 13.66 10.56 -7.07
C ASP A 257 13.25 9.07 -7.08
N ASP A 258 11.95 8.81 -7.02
CA ASP A 258 11.35 7.53 -6.65
C ASP A 258 10.87 6.72 -7.86
N ARG A 259 10.73 5.41 -7.63
CA ARG A 259 10.30 4.46 -8.65
C ARG A 259 9.15 3.60 -8.16
N TYR A 260 7.98 3.84 -8.73
CA TYR A 260 6.77 3.06 -8.52
C TYR A 260 6.56 2.08 -9.68
N GLN A 261 6.87 0.80 -9.47
CA GLN A 261 6.69 -0.25 -10.46
C GLN A 261 5.65 -1.27 -9.98
N ALA A 262 4.47 -1.30 -10.62
CA ALA A 262 3.42 -2.24 -10.26
C ALA A 262 2.70 -2.84 -11.45
N GLY A 263 2.06 -3.98 -11.17
CA GLY A 263 1.18 -4.67 -12.08
C GLY A 263 -0.20 -4.02 -12.23
N GLU A 264 -1.25 -4.85 -12.25
CA GLU A 264 -2.64 -4.42 -12.32
C GLU A 264 -3.18 -4.01 -10.95
N PHE A 265 -4.05 -2.99 -10.91
CA PHE A 265 -4.71 -2.45 -9.72
C PHE A 265 -3.70 -1.89 -8.72
N ALA A 266 -3.10 -0.74 -9.00
CA ALA A 266 -2.08 -0.18 -8.13
C ALA A 266 -2.02 1.36 -8.15
N GLN A 267 -1.09 1.94 -7.39
CA GLN A 267 -0.75 3.37 -7.44
C GLN A 267 -1.96 4.26 -7.17
N GLY A 268 -2.48 4.18 -5.94
CA GLY A 268 -3.66 4.93 -5.51
C GLY A 268 -4.98 4.41 -6.11
N CYS A 269 -5.05 3.12 -6.44
CA CYS A 269 -6.25 2.52 -7.04
C CYS A 269 -7.31 2.13 -5.99
N GLY A 270 -8.58 2.44 -6.26
CA GLY A 270 -9.72 1.97 -5.45
C GLY A 270 -10.52 0.84 -6.10
N TYR A 271 -10.93 -0.16 -5.32
CA TYR A 271 -11.77 -1.26 -5.79
C TYR A 271 -12.90 -1.60 -4.81
N SER A 272 -14.16 -1.56 -5.28
CA SER A 272 -15.35 -1.97 -4.51
C SER A 272 -15.59 -1.21 -3.19
N PHE A 273 -16.18 -0.01 -3.24
CA PHE A 273 -16.45 0.84 -2.04
C PHE A 273 -15.22 1.09 -1.17
N ALA A 274 -14.06 1.23 -1.80
CA ALA A 274 -12.78 1.49 -1.15
C ALA A 274 -12.18 2.80 -1.65
N LEU A 275 -11.17 3.29 -0.94
CA LEU A 275 -10.36 4.44 -1.33
C LEU A 275 -8.90 4.01 -1.47
N GLY A 276 -8.31 4.23 -2.64
CA GLY A 276 -6.86 4.16 -2.84
C GLY A 276 -6.26 5.55 -2.93
N LEU A 277 -5.10 5.74 -2.30
CA LEU A 277 -4.37 7.01 -2.23
C LEU A 277 -2.88 6.76 -2.52
N LEU A 278 -2.30 7.58 -3.39
CA LEU A 278 -0.86 7.76 -3.48
C LEU A 278 -0.60 9.26 -3.47
N HIS A 279 0.22 9.73 -2.54
CA HIS A 279 0.71 11.10 -2.53
C HIS A 279 2.23 11.05 -2.54
N ASP A 280 2.82 11.71 -3.53
CA ASP A 280 4.23 12.02 -3.59
C ASP A 280 4.40 13.54 -3.41
N ALA A 281 5.28 13.96 -2.50
CA ALA A 281 5.49 15.37 -2.22
C ALA A 281 6.60 16.00 -3.08
N GLY A 282 7.34 15.19 -3.84
CA GLY A 282 8.07 15.65 -5.00
C GLY A 282 9.40 14.95 -5.24
N GLY A 283 9.89 15.11 -6.47
CA GLY A 283 10.93 14.26 -6.99
C GLY A 283 11.20 14.46 -8.47
N ASN A 284 11.76 13.46 -9.12
CA ASN A 284 11.61 13.25 -10.57
C ASN A 284 11.31 11.76 -10.74
N ASP A 285 10.02 11.47 -10.67
CA ASP A 285 9.52 10.16 -10.32
C ASP A 285 9.13 9.36 -11.55
N PHE A 286 9.23 8.05 -11.39
CA PHE A 286 8.85 7.11 -12.43
C PHE A 286 7.72 6.20 -11.97
N TYR A 287 6.51 6.49 -12.47
CA TYR A 287 5.32 5.70 -12.24
C TYR A 287 5.09 4.72 -13.39
N HIS A 288 5.40 3.45 -13.20
CA HIS A 288 5.12 2.38 -14.16
C HIS A 288 4.05 1.43 -13.67
N GLY A 289 2.92 1.42 -14.37
CA GLY A 289 1.76 0.60 -14.07
C GLY A 289 1.22 -0.12 -15.32
N ASN A 290 0.58 -1.29 -15.15
CA ASN A 290 -0.06 -1.94 -16.29
C ASN A 290 -1.49 -1.46 -16.52
N ARG A 291 -2.36 -1.64 -15.53
CA ARG A 291 -3.81 -1.52 -15.70
C ARG A 291 -4.47 -1.13 -14.40
N TYR A 292 -5.43 -0.21 -14.38
CA TYR A 292 -5.99 0.28 -13.11
C TYR A 292 -4.89 0.89 -12.24
N THR A 293 -4.20 1.91 -12.75
CA THR A 293 -3.04 2.54 -12.09
C THR A 293 -3.12 4.06 -12.06
N GLN A 294 -2.30 4.71 -11.23
CA GLN A 294 -2.14 6.16 -11.17
C GLN A 294 -3.48 6.88 -10.89
N GLY A 295 -4.00 6.71 -9.67
CA GLY A 295 -5.21 7.37 -9.21
C GLY A 295 -6.49 6.85 -9.86
N SER A 296 -6.53 5.57 -10.24
CA SER A 296 -7.69 4.96 -10.92
C SER A 296 -8.68 4.29 -9.96
N SER A 297 -9.84 3.87 -10.47
CA SER A 297 -10.80 3.14 -9.62
C SER A 297 -11.76 2.28 -10.44
N ALA A 298 -12.31 1.26 -9.77
CA ALA A 298 -13.34 0.38 -10.30
C ALA A 298 -14.40 0.01 -9.26
N HIS A 299 -15.64 -0.15 -9.72
CA HIS A 299 -16.75 -0.68 -8.91
C HIS A 299 -17.08 0.20 -7.70
N GLN A 300 -17.67 1.38 -7.92
CA GLN A 300 -18.17 2.25 -6.84
C GLN A 300 -17.07 2.65 -5.82
N ALA A 301 -15.82 2.65 -6.25
CA ALA A 301 -14.67 3.02 -5.44
C ALA A 301 -14.16 4.42 -5.77
N ALA A 302 -13.15 4.86 -5.02
CA ALA A 302 -12.44 6.10 -5.24
C ALA A 302 -10.93 5.86 -5.37
N GLY A 303 -10.29 6.54 -6.32
CA GLY A 303 -8.83 6.52 -6.49
C GLY A 303 -8.28 7.94 -6.59
N LEU A 304 -7.14 8.18 -5.96
CA LEU A 304 -6.45 9.46 -6.00
C LEU A 304 -4.94 9.23 -6.08
N LEU A 305 -4.32 9.88 -7.05
CA LEU A 305 -2.89 10.14 -7.05
C LEU A 305 -2.68 11.66 -6.98
N VAL A 306 -1.80 12.11 -6.11
CA VAL A 306 -1.32 13.49 -6.05
C VAL A 306 0.19 13.47 -6.15
N ASP A 307 0.74 14.22 -7.09
CA ASP A 307 2.15 14.57 -7.16
C ASP A 307 2.27 16.08 -6.95
N ASP A 308 3.17 16.49 -6.07
CA ASP A 308 3.31 17.89 -5.69
C ASP A 308 4.40 18.65 -6.45
N ALA A 309 5.38 17.97 -7.06
CA ALA A 309 6.46 18.60 -7.83
C ALA A 309 7.39 17.57 -8.50
N GLY A 310 7.80 17.80 -9.74
CA GLY A 310 8.87 17.02 -10.35
C GLY A 310 8.84 17.06 -11.87
N ASP A 311 9.92 16.67 -12.56
CA ASP A 311 9.80 16.34 -13.99
C ASP A 311 9.51 14.84 -14.12
N ASP A 312 8.24 14.45 -14.05
CA ASP A 312 7.80 13.09 -13.79
C ASP A 312 7.39 12.32 -15.06
N ILE A 313 7.39 10.99 -14.94
CA ILE A 313 6.97 10.10 -16.00
C ILE A 313 5.90 9.15 -15.49
N TYR A 314 4.69 9.35 -16.00
CA TYR A 314 3.54 8.46 -15.80
C TYR A 314 3.40 7.51 -16.98
N TRP A 315 3.71 6.24 -16.76
CA TRP A 315 3.54 5.18 -17.74
C TRP A 315 2.45 4.20 -17.30
N GLY A 316 1.35 4.16 -18.05
CA GLY A 316 0.33 3.13 -17.97
C GLY A 316 0.34 2.25 -19.22
N MET A 317 0.18 0.93 -19.08
CA MET A 317 0.05 0.06 -20.27
C MET A 317 -1.31 0.27 -20.95
N THR A 318 -2.42 0.25 -20.20
CA THR A 318 -3.79 0.41 -20.72
C THR A 318 -4.83 0.54 -19.60
N ALA A 319 -5.98 1.18 -19.88
CA ALA A 319 -7.29 1.12 -19.21
C ALA A 319 -7.43 0.48 -17.80
N ALA A 320 -7.84 1.15 -16.73
CA ALA A 320 -8.02 2.58 -16.53
C ALA A 320 -6.76 3.15 -15.88
N SER A 321 -6.16 4.21 -16.41
CA SER A 321 -4.96 4.80 -15.80
C SER A 321 -4.98 6.32 -15.78
N GLN A 322 -4.18 6.94 -14.91
CA GLN A 322 -3.96 8.41 -14.91
C GLN A 322 -5.26 9.18 -14.65
N GLY A 323 -5.83 8.95 -13.46
CA GLY A 323 -7.08 9.58 -13.03
C GLY A 323 -8.33 9.03 -13.73
N ALA A 324 -8.21 7.92 -14.47
CA ALA A 324 -9.35 7.33 -15.18
C ALA A 324 -10.22 6.42 -14.28
N ALA A 325 -11.51 6.36 -14.58
CA ALA A 325 -12.51 5.69 -13.75
C ALA A 325 -13.40 4.71 -14.52
N TRP A 326 -13.83 3.63 -13.86
CA TRP A 326 -14.69 2.59 -14.42
C TRP A 326 -15.78 2.16 -13.43
N ASP A 327 -17.01 1.97 -13.91
CA ASP A 327 -18.09 1.31 -13.16
C ASP A 327 -18.49 2.09 -11.90
N GLN A 328 -19.20 3.19 -12.12
CA GLN A 328 -19.78 4.06 -11.08
C GLN A 328 -18.77 4.55 -10.03
N SER A 329 -17.50 4.65 -10.41
CA SER A 329 -16.40 5.04 -9.54
C SER A 329 -15.96 6.49 -9.76
N VAL A 330 -15.09 7.01 -8.90
CA VAL A 330 -14.53 8.36 -9.00
C VAL A 330 -13.00 8.29 -8.93
N SER A 331 -12.31 8.89 -9.88
CA SER A 331 -10.85 8.87 -9.96
C SER A 331 -10.29 10.25 -10.21
N MET A 332 -9.11 10.51 -9.67
CA MET A 332 -8.38 11.75 -9.92
C MET A 332 -6.87 11.50 -9.91
N LEU A 333 -6.18 12.10 -10.86
CA LEU A 333 -4.75 12.37 -10.78
C LEU A 333 -4.58 13.89 -10.71
N ILE A 334 -3.83 14.37 -9.73
CA ILE A 334 -3.42 15.77 -9.61
C ILE A 334 -1.90 15.81 -9.70
N ASP A 335 -1.37 16.53 -10.67
CA ASP A 335 0.03 16.92 -10.75
C ASP A 335 0.11 18.43 -10.53
N ARG A 336 1.01 18.89 -9.68
CA ARG A 336 1.03 20.30 -9.24
C ARG A 336 2.07 21.17 -9.93
N ASP A 337 3.20 20.62 -10.36
CA ASP A 337 4.30 21.38 -10.97
C ASP A 337 5.30 20.43 -11.61
N GLY A 338 5.80 20.74 -12.80
CA GLY A 338 6.68 19.83 -13.49
C GLY A 338 6.91 20.13 -14.95
N ASN A 339 7.50 19.17 -15.68
CA ASN A 339 7.36 19.07 -17.13
C ASN A 339 7.24 17.59 -17.46
N ASP A 340 6.01 17.13 -17.55
CA ASP A 340 5.67 15.73 -17.29
C ASP A 340 5.37 14.95 -18.56
N ILE A 341 5.54 13.64 -18.47
CA ILE A 341 5.23 12.72 -19.55
C ILE A 341 4.13 11.76 -19.09
N TYR A 342 2.93 12.00 -19.57
CA TYR A 342 1.80 11.11 -19.42
C TYR A 342 1.69 10.18 -20.62
N ARG A 343 1.97 8.89 -20.43
CA ARG A 343 1.84 7.88 -21.47
C ARG A 343 0.91 6.75 -21.05
N ALA A 344 -0.15 6.56 -21.82
CA ALA A 344 -1.08 5.44 -21.64
C ALA A 344 -1.75 5.05 -22.97
N ASP A 345 -2.58 4.00 -22.95
CA ASP A 345 -3.47 3.64 -24.05
C ASP A 345 -4.93 4.07 -23.74
N GLY A 346 -5.94 3.42 -24.32
CA GLY A 346 -7.35 3.75 -24.08
C GLY A 346 -7.79 3.74 -22.60
N LEU A 347 -8.86 4.51 -22.31
CA LEU A 347 -9.40 4.77 -20.98
C LEU A 347 -8.31 5.30 -20.02
N SER A 348 -7.76 6.46 -20.35
CA SER A 348 -6.68 7.08 -19.58
C SER A 348 -6.78 8.61 -19.56
N GLN A 349 -5.92 9.26 -18.77
CA GLN A 349 -5.75 10.72 -18.78
C GLN A 349 -7.06 11.47 -18.53
N GLY A 350 -7.64 11.20 -17.36
CA GLY A 350 -8.91 11.79 -16.93
C GLY A 350 -10.14 11.27 -17.68
N SER A 351 -10.04 10.10 -18.32
CA SER A 351 -11.16 9.43 -18.98
C SER A 351 -12.07 8.68 -18.01
N ALA A 352 -13.30 8.41 -18.42
CA ALA A 352 -14.27 7.68 -17.59
C ALA A 352 -15.24 6.86 -18.44
N ALA A 353 -15.62 5.68 -17.95
CA ALA A 353 -16.60 4.82 -18.59
C ALA A 353 -17.52 4.16 -17.57
N GLN A 354 -18.68 3.70 -18.04
CA GLN A 354 -19.66 2.98 -17.21
C GLN A 354 -20.14 3.79 -15.99
N GLN A 355 -20.73 4.96 -16.25
CA GLN A 355 -21.29 5.86 -15.23
C GLN A 355 -20.28 6.42 -14.22
N ALA A 356 -19.00 6.47 -14.58
CA ALA A 356 -17.92 6.90 -13.68
C ALA A 356 -17.54 8.38 -13.86
N VAL A 357 -16.71 8.88 -12.96
CA VAL A 357 -16.12 10.23 -13.00
C VAL A 357 -14.60 10.11 -12.98
N GLY A 358 -13.93 10.59 -14.02
CA GLY A 358 -12.47 10.54 -14.15
C GLY A 358 -11.90 11.93 -14.41
N LEU A 359 -10.79 12.26 -13.76
CA LEU A 359 -10.18 13.59 -13.77
C LEU A 359 -8.66 13.47 -13.83
N LEU A 360 -8.03 14.19 -14.74
CA LEU A 360 -6.60 14.51 -14.67
C LEU A 360 -6.49 16.03 -14.56
N ILE A 361 -5.74 16.50 -13.57
CA ILE A 361 -5.50 17.91 -13.32
C ILE A 361 -4.00 18.10 -13.23
N ASP A 362 -3.42 18.73 -14.25
CA ASP A 362 -2.06 19.22 -14.24
C ASP A 362 -2.10 20.73 -13.98
N LEU A 363 -1.35 21.21 -13.00
CA LEU A 363 -1.37 22.62 -12.58
C LEU A 363 -0.19 23.42 -13.11
N GLY A 364 0.80 22.80 -13.75
CA GLY A 364 2.00 23.51 -14.11
C GLY A 364 3.00 22.68 -14.85
N GLY A 365 3.19 22.92 -16.14
CA GLY A 365 4.26 22.24 -16.83
C GLY A 365 4.36 22.57 -18.30
N SER A 366 5.26 21.89 -18.99
CA SER A 366 5.32 21.82 -20.46
C SER A 366 5.24 20.35 -20.83
N ASP A 367 4.01 19.88 -20.97
CA ASP A 367 3.72 18.48 -20.70
C ASP A 367 3.43 17.72 -21.97
N ARG A 368 3.57 16.39 -21.89
CA ARG A 368 3.42 15.50 -23.03
C ARG A 368 2.41 14.41 -22.73
N TYR A 369 1.25 14.53 -23.36
CA TYR A 369 0.15 13.59 -23.24
C TYR A 369 0.10 12.66 -24.44
N ILE A 370 0.51 11.41 -24.22
CA ILE A 370 0.61 10.34 -25.23
C ILE A 370 -0.42 9.25 -24.93
N ALA A 371 -1.60 9.36 -25.55
CA ALA A 371 -2.67 8.36 -25.51
C ALA A 371 -3.55 8.44 -26.79
N PRO A 372 -3.19 7.74 -27.89
CA PRO A 372 -3.78 7.95 -29.22
C PRO A 372 -5.16 7.31 -29.44
N ASP A 373 -5.72 6.60 -28.45
CA ASP A 373 -7.08 6.04 -28.52
C ASP A 373 -8.16 7.13 -28.31
N SER A 374 -9.43 6.74 -28.36
CA SER A 374 -10.60 7.61 -28.38
C SER A 374 -11.10 8.05 -27.00
N ALA A 375 -10.95 7.20 -25.98
CA ALA A 375 -11.36 7.48 -24.60
C ALA A 375 -10.17 7.95 -23.76
N THR A 376 -9.58 9.08 -24.13
CA THR A 376 -8.35 9.63 -23.54
C THR A 376 -8.42 11.15 -23.48
N GLN A 377 -7.55 11.80 -22.69
CA GLN A 377 -7.38 13.26 -22.66
C GLN A 377 -8.71 13.98 -22.46
N GLY A 378 -9.40 13.61 -21.37
CA GLY A 378 -10.71 14.12 -20.97
C GLY A 378 -11.91 13.62 -21.79
N ALA A 379 -11.70 12.71 -22.77
CA ALA A 379 -12.80 12.11 -23.51
C ALA A 379 -13.37 10.86 -22.79
N PRO A 380 -14.69 10.76 -22.58
CA PRO A 380 -15.30 9.61 -21.91
C PRO A 380 -15.44 8.41 -22.86
N GLY A 381 -15.58 7.22 -22.27
CA GLY A 381 -15.93 5.98 -22.95
C GLY A 381 -17.43 5.70 -22.99
N GLU A 382 -17.78 4.47 -23.37
CA GLU A 382 -19.16 4.00 -23.39
C GLU A 382 -19.74 3.77 -21.98
N ASN A 383 -21.06 3.60 -21.92
CA ASN A 383 -21.82 3.59 -20.68
C ASN A 383 -22.72 2.35 -20.57
N SER A 384 -22.45 1.31 -21.37
CA SER A 384 -23.34 0.16 -21.56
C SER A 384 -23.65 -0.67 -20.30
N TYR A 385 -22.79 -0.64 -19.28
CA TYR A 385 -22.81 -1.56 -18.16
C TYR A 385 -24.01 -1.33 -17.21
N HIS A 386 -24.26 -0.09 -16.80
CA HIS A 386 -25.40 0.25 -15.90
C HIS A 386 -26.44 1.15 -16.55
N PHE A 387 -26.32 1.44 -17.84
CA PHE A 387 -27.22 2.39 -18.50
C PHE A 387 -28.69 2.02 -18.35
N ASP A 388 -29.04 0.73 -18.53
CA ASP A 388 -30.44 0.28 -18.48
C ASP A 388 -31.10 0.56 -17.11
N ALA A 389 -30.31 0.60 -16.03
CA ALA A 389 -30.79 0.92 -14.69
C ALA A 389 -30.78 2.44 -14.41
N ASP A 390 -29.66 3.10 -14.71
CA ASP A 390 -29.43 4.46 -14.22
C ASP A 390 -29.81 5.55 -15.21
N GLN A 391 -29.71 5.27 -16.52
CA GLN A 391 -29.88 6.23 -17.61
C GLN A 391 -28.97 7.47 -17.47
N VAL A 392 -27.80 7.30 -16.85
CA VAL A 392 -26.76 8.35 -16.71
C VAL A 392 -25.50 8.01 -17.50
N PHE A 393 -24.69 9.03 -17.74
CA PHE A 393 -23.44 8.96 -18.50
C PHE A 393 -22.25 9.32 -17.61
N SER A 394 -21.09 8.80 -17.96
CA SER A 394 -19.82 9.15 -17.33
C SER A 394 -19.45 10.62 -17.59
N PHE A 395 -18.69 11.21 -16.66
CA PHE A 395 -18.04 12.51 -16.82
C PHE A 395 -16.52 12.32 -16.85
N ALA A 396 -15.85 12.89 -17.84
CA ALA A 396 -14.41 12.84 -17.99
C ALA A 396 -13.86 14.25 -18.17
N ALA A 397 -12.73 14.55 -17.53
CA ALA A 397 -12.04 15.79 -17.79
C ALA A 397 -10.52 15.68 -17.69
N LEU A 398 -9.85 16.41 -18.58
CA LEU A 398 -8.44 16.77 -18.45
C LEU A 398 -8.38 18.30 -18.32
N PHE A 399 -7.76 18.76 -17.24
CA PHE A 399 -7.41 20.14 -17.02
C PHE A 399 -5.90 20.25 -17.01
N ASP A 400 -5.37 20.90 -18.03
CA ASP A 400 -3.99 21.35 -18.08
C ASP A 400 -4.02 22.85 -17.82
N LEU A 401 -3.51 23.27 -16.66
CA LEU A 401 -3.54 24.67 -16.22
C LEU A 401 -2.11 25.26 -16.20
N GLY A 402 -1.13 24.50 -16.71
CA GLY A 402 0.23 24.94 -16.90
C GLY A 402 0.37 25.83 -18.13
N ALA A 403 0.66 27.11 -17.94
CA ALA A 403 0.65 28.09 -19.03
C ALA A 403 1.87 28.02 -19.99
N LYS A 404 2.36 26.83 -20.37
CA LYS A 404 3.56 26.65 -21.21
C LYS A 404 3.22 26.01 -22.58
N ASN A 405 4.10 25.15 -23.12
CA ASN A 405 4.03 24.63 -24.50
C ASN A 405 3.77 23.11 -24.48
N ASP A 406 2.50 22.72 -24.44
CA ASP A 406 2.12 21.33 -24.25
C ASP A 406 1.96 20.57 -25.56
N TRP A 407 2.05 19.24 -25.48
CA TRP A 407 1.87 18.38 -26.63
C TRP A 407 0.87 17.26 -26.36
N TYR A 408 -0.10 17.13 -27.25
CA TYR A 408 -1.15 16.12 -27.17
C TYR A 408 -1.11 15.19 -28.38
N SER A 409 -1.20 13.88 -28.15
CA SER A 409 -1.27 12.87 -29.23
C SER A 409 -2.61 12.84 -29.97
N THR A 410 -3.65 13.46 -29.41
CA THR A 410 -4.95 13.60 -30.07
C THR A 410 -5.13 15.04 -30.57
N PRO A 411 -6.14 15.34 -31.43
CA PRO A 411 -6.40 16.70 -31.94
C PRO A 411 -6.92 17.67 -30.86
N ARG A 412 -6.18 17.86 -29.76
CA ARG A 412 -6.34 18.93 -28.78
C ARG A 412 -5.48 20.11 -29.20
N GLY A 413 -5.96 21.32 -28.89
CA GLY A 413 -5.23 22.54 -29.20
C GLY A 413 -4.68 23.16 -27.93
N GLU A 414 -3.49 23.72 -28.03
CA GLU A 414 -2.94 24.61 -27.01
C GLU A 414 -3.94 25.73 -26.68
N LYS A 415 -4.04 26.10 -25.39
CA LYS A 415 -4.83 27.25 -24.91
C LYS A 415 -6.27 27.20 -25.37
N SER A 416 -6.89 26.02 -25.22
CA SER A 416 -8.23 25.76 -25.71
C SER A 416 -9.10 25.02 -24.71
N THR A 417 -10.38 25.37 -24.73
CA THR A 417 -11.42 24.60 -24.04
C THR A 417 -12.27 23.88 -25.08
N THR A 418 -12.32 22.55 -24.99
CA THR A 418 -13.05 21.70 -25.92
C THR A 418 -14.04 20.81 -25.18
N LYS A 419 -15.32 20.89 -25.58
CA LYS A 419 -16.29 19.87 -25.21
C LYS A 419 -16.05 18.62 -26.05
N LEU A 420 -15.91 17.48 -25.39
CA LEU A 420 -15.59 16.21 -26.03
C LEU A 420 -16.78 15.26 -26.00
N GLY A 421 -16.78 14.40 -27.02
CA GLY A 421 -17.72 13.30 -27.13
C GLY A 421 -19.11 13.68 -27.65
N ALA A 422 -20.01 12.69 -27.78
CA ALA A 422 -21.28 12.85 -28.47
C ALA A 422 -22.38 11.90 -27.97
N LEU A 423 -23.64 12.31 -28.18
CA LEU A 423 -24.81 11.49 -27.97
C LEU A 423 -25.03 10.58 -29.18
N ASN A 424 -25.28 9.29 -28.94
CA ASN A 424 -25.76 8.37 -29.95
C ASN A 424 -27.27 8.14 -29.78
N ASP A 425 -28.08 8.88 -30.55
CA ASP A 425 -29.55 8.80 -30.46
C ASP A 425 -30.12 7.40 -30.75
N LYS A 426 -29.40 6.57 -31.51
CA LYS A 426 -29.84 5.22 -31.89
C LYS A 426 -29.48 4.19 -30.83
N GLU A 427 -28.37 4.40 -30.14
CA GLU A 427 -27.91 3.52 -29.07
C GLU A 427 -27.38 4.37 -27.90
N PRO A 428 -28.28 4.96 -27.09
CA PRO A 428 -27.89 5.90 -26.05
C PRO A 428 -26.83 5.35 -25.10
N LYS A 429 -26.90 4.08 -24.72
CA LYS A 429 -25.92 3.41 -23.85
C LYS A 429 -24.47 3.43 -24.36
N SER A 430 -24.26 3.59 -25.66
CA SER A 430 -22.94 3.68 -26.31
C SER A 430 -22.43 5.12 -26.42
N SER A 431 -23.14 6.09 -25.83
CA SER A 431 -22.75 7.51 -25.89
C SER A 431 -21.58 7.82 -24.98
N SER A 432 -20.67 8.64 -25.47
CA SER A 432 -19.55 9.24 -24.75
C SER A 432 -19.82 10.74 -24.60
N LEU A 433 -20.84 11.16 -23.85
CA LEU A 433 -21.40 12.51 -24.01
C LEU A 433 -20.68 13.65 -23.27
N PHE A 434 -20.22 13.40 -22.04
CA PHE A 434 -19.74 14.47 -21.14
C PHE A 434 -18.23 14.42 -20.94
N GLY A 435 -17.49 14.86 -21.96
CA GLY A 435 -16.06 15.09 -21.86
C GLY A 435 -15.70 16.57 -21.87
N LEU A 436 -14.65 16.92 -21.15
CA LEU A 436 -14.08 18.27 -21.13
C LEU A 436 -12.56 18.20 -21.23
N PHE A 437 -12.01 19.00 -22.12
CA PHE A 437 -10.58 19.28 -22.17
C PHE A 437 -10.38 20.78 -21.98
N VAL A 438 -9.45 21.15 -21.11
CA VAL A 438 -9.01 22.53 -20.87
C VAL A 438 -7.50 22.56 -20.88
N ASP A 439 -6.97 23.56 -21.57
CA ASP A 439 -5.58 23.98 -21.62
C ASP A 439 -5.60 25.53 -21.56
N GLU A 440 -4.85 26.16 -20.65
CA GLU A 440 -4.87 27.62 -20.36
C GLU A 440 -3.62 28.42 -20.78
#